data_AF-A0A7J2HL42-F1
#
_entry.id   AF-A0A7J2HL42-F1
#
_cell.length_a   1.000
_cell.length_b   1.000
_cell.length_c   1.000
_cell.angle_alpha   90.00
_cell.angle_beta   90.00
_cell.angle_gamma   90.00
#
_symmetry.space_group_name_H-M   'P 1'
#
loop_
_entity.id
_entity.type
_entity.pdbx_description
1 polymer ?
#
loop_
_entity_poly.entity_id
_entity_poly.type
_entity_poly.pdbx_seq_one_letter_code
_entity_poly.pdbx_strand_id
1 'polypeptide(L)'
;MRRRLMAFTLAVLIISAILPPVCGHEDRPVIYITPPPSRNFPLRVYVYPTAYDLDSRAEFTCPHQAELVAMFYDALRSFRKAVLRFVDEHPRYSKLLEISFMNVSRPEDADITYRVIRYDGPYIAYTNFTGAWTPYRSEIYVTCDRIVGKGSEGWAKGVVFHELGHALGLGHAKQEETEYGEPEIMHHIPADIAYDVYPSTLFLAALHELYFRHEFKEVYEVYTLPEDLEYKMVVPYDIELQQLGEENQKLKEENKKLWGYLRNASDVIDYLDDENHRLRSENEDLRMMNEALKNQLADLFGRFMIANMTIQHLQAENERLKANLTWCLQTGLELGEKCNQTIRDLVEKYNDLNANYSLCREYLNKYYGEAHWFKMWTLIITATAITGLIACYLYVTRRLLSEE
;
A
#
# COMPACT_ATOMS: atom_id res chain seq x y z
N MET A 1 49.79 -31.75 2.61
CA MET A 1 48.32 -31.60 2.61
C MET A 1 47.59 -32.94 2.39
N ARG A 2 47.90 -33.69 1.32
CA ARG A 2 47.27 -34.98 0.98
C ARG A 2 47.32 -36.08 2.07
N ARG A 3 48.45 -36.22 2.77
CA ARG A 3 48.60 -37.18 3.90
C ARG A 3 47.76 -36.83 5.14
N ARG A 4 47.55 -35.53 5.42
CA ARG A 4 46.70 -35.09 6.55
C ARG A 4 45.22 -35.28 6.23
N LEU A 5 44.83 -35.06 4.97
CA LEU A 5 43.47 -35.32 4.49
C LEU A 5 43.14 -36.82 4.56
N MET A 6 44.07 -37.68 4.13
CA MET A 6 43.91 -39.14 4.19
C MET A 6 43.78 -39.65 5.64
N ALA A 7 44.60 -39.14 6.56
CA ALA A 7 44.52 -39.50 7.97
C ALA A 7 43.20 -39.08 8.61
N PHE A 8 42.67 -37.90 8.23
CA PHE A 8 41.36 -37.45 8.68
C PHE A 8 40.22 -38.31 8.13
N THR A 9 40.25 -38.66 6.84
CA THR A 9 39.23 -39.55 6.25
C THR A 9 39.27 -40.95 6.85
N LEU A 10 40.46 -41.48 7.15
CA LEU A 10 40.59 -42.78 7.80
C LEU A 10 40.08 -42.74 9.25
N ALA A 11 40.39 -41.66 9.98
CA ALA A 11 39.89 -41.48 11.35
C ALA A 11 38.37 -41.36 11.40
N VAL A 12 37.75 -40.65 10.45
CA VAL A 12 36.28 -40.54 10.34
C VAL A 12 35.63 -41.87 9.96
N LEU A 13 36.25 -42.64 9.06
CA LEU A 13 35.78 -43.99 8.68
C LEU A 13 35.88 -45.00 9.83
N ILE A 14 36.94 -44.90 10.64
CA ILE A 14 37.12 -45.76 11.82
C ILE A 14 36.13 -45.37 12.93
N ILE A 15 35.91 -44.07 13.15
CA ILE A 15 34.92 -43.59 14.14
C ILE A 15 33.50 -43.96 13.73
N SER A 16 33.16 -43.92 12.43
CA SER A 16 31.85 -44.36 11.94
C SER A 16 31.66 -45.89 11.97
N ALA A 17 32.74 -46.68 11.96
CA ALA A 17 32.68 -48.13 12.11
C ALA A 17 32.68 -48.62 13.57
N ILE A 18 33.06 -47.76 14.53
CA ILE A 18 33.09 -48.07 15.98
C ILE A 18 31.84 -47.54 16.70
N LEU A 19 31.07 -46.64 16.08
CA LEU A 19 29.74 -46.34 16.58
C LEU A 19 28.93 -47.64 16.54
N PRO A 20 28.41 -48.12 17.69
CA PRO A 20 27.41 -49.19 17.64
C PRO A 20 26.30 -48.72 16.71
N PRO A 21 25.63 -49.62 15.97
CA PRO A 21 24.42 -49.21 15.27
C PRO A 21 23.56 -48.51 16.31
N VAL A 22 23.21 -47.26 16.05
CA VAL A 22 22.04 -46.67 16.69
C VAL A 22 20.86 -47.46 16.09
N CYS A 23 20.72 -48.71 16.51
CA CYS A 23 19.43 -49.33 16.62
C CYS A 23 18.75 -48.45 17.66
N GLY A 24 17.96 -47.49 17.20
CA GLY A 24 16.80 -47.08 18.00
C GLY A 24 16.04 -48.36 18.26
N HIS A 25 16.29 -48.98 19.41
CA HIS A 25 15.32 -49.89 19.98
C HIS A 25 14.25 -48.95 20.51
N GLU A 26 13.43 -48.43 19.60
CA GLU A 26 12.12 -47.95 19.99
C GLU A 26 11.45 -49.18 20.58
N ASP A 27 11.31 -49.18 21.90
CA ASP A 27 10.52 -50.17 22.62
C ASP A 27 9.16 -50.20 21.93
N ARG A 28 8.89 -51.29 21.22
CA ARG A 28 7.67 -51.40 20.43
C ARG A 28 6.43 -51.12 21.27
N PRO A 29 5.35 -50.65 20.65
CA PRO A 29 4.11 -50.42 21.35
C PRO A 29 3.65 -51.68 22.10
N VAL A 30 3.43 -51.55 23.41
CA VAL A 30 3.00 -52.65 24.27
C VAL A 30 1.81 -52.26 25.12
N ILE A 31 0.95 -53.25 25.36
CA ILE A 31 -0.24 -53.11 26.20
C ILE A 31 -0.40 -54.36 27.06
N TYR A 32 -0.85 -54.17 28.30
CA TYR A 32 -1.21 -55.31 29.15
C TYR A 32 -2.51 -55.95 28.64
N ILE A 33 -2.62 -57.27 28.79
CA ILE A 33 -3.83 -58.03 28.48
C ILE A 33 -4.18 -58.95 29.66
N THR A 34 -5.47 -59.15 29.88
CA THR A 34 -6.06 -60.01 30.93
C THR A 34 -7.23 -60.79 30.32
N PRO A 35 -7.63 -61.96 30.86
CA PRO A 35 -8.73 -62.73 30.31
C PRO A 35 -9.98 -61.89 30.02
N PRO A 36 -10.62 -62.06 28.84
CA PRO A 36 -11.81 -61.28 28.50
C PRO A 36 -13.01 -61.75 29.34
N PRO A 37 -14.05 -60.90 29.52
CA PRO A 37 -15.23 -61.26 30.29
C PRO A 37 -15.99 -62.47 29.74
N SER A 38 -15.95 -62.64 28.43
CA SER A 38 -16.54 -63.78 27.72
C SER A 38 -15.93 -63.87 26.33
N ARG A 39 -15.84 -65.07 25.76
CA ARG A 39 -15.55 -65.28 24.32
C ARG A 39 -16.81 -65.63 23.52
N ASN A 40 -17.98 -65.60 24.15
CA ASN A 40 -19.26 -65.81 23.51
C ASN A 40 -19.86 -64.46 23.12
N PHE A 41 -20.08 -64.27 21.82
CA PHE A 41 -20.66 -63.05 21.28
C PHE A 41 -22.16 -63.23 20.97
N PRO A 42 -22.97 -62.15 21.06
CA PRO A 42 -22.61 -60.80 21.53
C PRO A 42 -22.30 -60.76 23.03
N LEU A 43 -21.41 -59.86 23.44
CA LEU A 43 -21.17 -59.54 24.83
C LEU A 43 -22.41 -58.85 25.42
N ARG A 44 -22.86 -59.35 26.57
CA ARG A 44 -24.07 -58.90 27.24
C ARG A 44 -23.75 -57.74 28.16
N VAL A 45 -24.43 -56.62 27.95
CA VAL A 45 -24.19 -55.35 28.63
C VAL A 45 -25.39 -55.01 29.51
N TYR A 46 -25.14 -54.67 30.77
CA TYR A 46 -26.16 -54.15 31.67
C TYR A 46 -25.77 -52.77 32.19
N VAL A 47 -26.63 -51.77 31.93
CA VAL A 47 -26.46 -50.40 32.42
C VAL A 47 -27.39 -50.19 33.61
N TYR A 48 -26.83 -49.82 34.77
CA TYR A 48 -27.65 -49.52 35.94
C TYR A 48 -28.50 -48.25 35.69
N PRO A 49 -29.81 -48.30 35.95
CA PRO A 49 -30.70 -47.15 35.70
C PRO A 49 -30.49 -46.02 36.72
N THR A 50 -29.97 -46.34 37.91
CA THR A 50 -29.72 -45.42 39.01
C THR A 50 -28.24 -45.39 39.37
N ALA A 51 -27.79 -44.24 39.88
CA ALA A 51 -26.42 -44.09 40.37
C ALA A 51 -26.30 -44.62 41.81
N TYR A 52 -25.09 -45.01 42.20
CA TYR A 52 -24.85 -45.64 43.49
C TYR A 52 -23.72 -44.95 44.25
N ASP A 53 -23.97 -44.54 45.48
CA ASP A 53 -22.99 -43.90 46.34
C ASP A 53 -22.25 -44.99 47.12
N LEU A 54 -20.96 -45.18 46.83
CA LEU A 54 -20.17 -46.27 47.42
C LEU A 54 -19.92 -46.07 48.91
N ASP A 55 -19.86 -44.82 49.35
CA ASP A 55 -19.54 -44.44 50.73
C ASP A 55 -20.75 -44.64 51.65
N SER A 56 -21.92 -44.16 51.21
CA SER A 56 -23.18 -44.32 51.95
C SER A 56 -23.93 -45.62 51.65
N ARG A 57 -23.50 -46.37 50.63
CA ARG A 57 -24.10 -47.63 50.16
C ARG A 57 -25.57 -47.51 49.75
N ALA A 58 -25.95 -46.35 49.22
CA ALA A 58 -27.32 -46.03 48.83
C ALA A 58 -27.40 -45.57 47.36
N GLU A 59 -28.56 -45.76 46.75
CA GLU A 59 -28.83 -45.17 45.44
C GLU A 59 -29.02 -43.66 45.58
N PHE A 60 -28.59 -42.92 44.56
CA PHE A 60 -28.79 -41.47 44.48
C PHE A 60 -29.08 -41.04 43.04
N THR A 61 -29.62 -39.84 42.88
CA THR A 61 -29.83 -39.23 41.57
C THR A 61 -28.60 -38.44 41.15
N CYS A 62 -27.88 -38.94 40.13
CA CYS A 62 -26.80 -38.20 39.49
C CYS A 62 -27.37 -37.24 38.42
N PRO A 63 -27.07 -35.92 38.47
CA PRO A 63 -27.52 -34.98 37.43
C PRO A 63 -26.97 -35.31 36.04
N HIS A 64 -25.80 -35.94 35.97
CA HIS A 64 -25.11 -36.29 34.72
C HIS A 64 -25.37 -37.73 34.25
N GLN A 65 -26.31 -38.46 34.87
CA GLN A 65 -26.58 -39.87 34.57
C GLN A 65 -26.80 -40.12 33.07
N ALA A 66 -27.70 -39.34 32.46
CA ALA A 66 -28.09 -39.53 31.06
C ALA A 66 -26.92 -39.27 30.11
N GLU A 67 -26.10 -38.27 30.39
CA GLU A 67 -24.93 -37.88 29.61
C GLU A 67 -23.83 -38.96 29.69
N LEU A 68 -23.50 -39.42 30.89
CA LEU A 68 -22.53 -40.50 31.10
C LEU A 68 -22.98 -41.82 30.46
N VAL A 69 -24.27 -42.15 30.53
CA VAL A 69 -24.81 -43.33 29.84
C VAL A 69 -24.76 -43.16 28.32
N ALA A 70 -25.03 -41.97 27.80
CA ALA A 70 -24.92 -41.68 26.38
C ALA A 70 -23.48 -41.83 25.88
N MET A 71 -22.49 -41.34 26.63
CA MET A 71 -21.06 -41.53 26.35
C MET A 71 -20.67 -43.01 26.33
N PHE A 72 -21.19 -43.83 27.24
CA PHE A 72 -20.92 -45.27 27.24
C PHE A 72 -21.45 -45.95 25.98
N TYR A 73 -22.70 -45.68 25.58
CA TYR A 73 -23.21 -46.20 24.31
C TYR A 73 -22.48 -45.61 23.09
N ASP A 74 -21.94 -44.40 23.20
CA ASP A 74 -21.09 -43.84 22.18
C ASP A 74 -19.77 -44.59 22.04
N ALA A 75 -19.10 -44.93 23.14
CA ALA A 75 -17.93 -45.78 23.14
C ALA A 75 -18.19 -47.15 22.45
N LEU A 76 -19.32 -47.79 22.74
CA LEU A 76 -19.71 -49.05 22.06
C LEU A 76 -19.88 -48.87 20.54
N ARG A 77 -20.49 -47.76 20.09
CA ARG A 77 -20.66 -47.45 18.66
C ARG A 77 -19.34 -47.08 18.00
N SER A 78 -18.54 -46.24 18.64
CA SER A 78 -17.24 -45.77 18.16
C SER A 78 -16.26 -46.94 18.05
N PHE A 79 -16.26 -47.88 19.00
CA PHE A 79 -15.55 -49.15 18.88
C PHE A 79 -15.95 -49.90 17.61
N ARG A 80 -17.25 -50.08 17.37
CA ARG A 80 -17.73 -50.81 16.18
C ARG A 80 -17.26 -50.14 14.89
N LYS A 81 -17.29 -48.81 14.82
CA LYS A 81 -16.83 -48.07 13.63
C LYS A 81 -15.32 -48.12 13.45
N ALA A 82 -14.54 -48.01 14.53
CA ALA A 82 -13.08 -48.16 14.48
C ALA A 82 -12.69 -49.58 14.02
N VAL A 83 -13.37 -50.62 14.53
CA VAL A 83 -13.18 -52.00 14.06
C VAL A 83 -13.47 -52.12 12.57
N LEU A 84 -14.57 -51.53 12.07
CA LEU A 84 -14.92 -51.58 10.64
C LEU A 84 -13.82 -51.00 9.76
N ARG A 85 -13.26 -49.83 10.11
CA ARG A 85 -12.11 -49.26 9.41
C ARG A 85 -10.89 -50.18 9.51
N PHE A 86 -10.54 -50.61 10.72
CA PHE A 86 -9.34 -51.40 10.95
C PHE A 86 -9.33 -52.72 10.16
N VAL A 87 -10.46 -53.42 10.08
CA VAL A 87 -10.53 -54.68 9.32
C VAL A 87 -10.58 -54.46 7.82
N ASP A 88 -11.05 -53.31 7.35
CA ASP A 88 -10.99 -52.94 5.92
C ASP A 88 -9.54 -52.68 5.50
N GLU A 89 -8.79 -51.92 6.32
CA GLU A 89 -7.35 -51.67 6.11
C GLU A 89 -6.49 -52.92 6.37
N HIS A 90 -6.92 -53.80 7.29
CA HIS A 90 -6.18 -55.00 7.70
C HIS A 90 -7.07 -56.26 7.78
N PRO A 91 -7.41 -56.89 6.63
CA PRO A 91 -8.37 -58.00 6.56
C PRO A 91 -8.03 -59.24 7.40
N ARG A 92 -6.76 -59.43 7.77
CA ARG A 92 -6.32 -60.55 8.63
C ARG A 92 -6.96 -60.54 10.03
N TYR A 93 -7.48 -59.40 10.46
CA TYR A 93 -8.14 -59.20 11.76
C TYR A 93 -9.68 -59.27 11.66
N SER A 94 -10.25 -59.77 10.57
CA SER A 94 -11.69 -59.77 10.29
C SER A 94 -12.57 -60.33 11.42
N LYS A 95 -12.05 -61.26 12.23
CA LYS A 95 -12.75 -61.82 13.39
C LYS A 95 -13.12 -60.79 14.44
N LEU A 96 -12.45 -59.63 14.51
CA LEU A 96 -12.86 -58.52 15.36
C LEU A 96 -14.31 -58.08 15.11
N LEU A 97 -14.84 -58.31 13.90
CA LEU A 97 -16.24 -58.02 13.59
C LEU A 97 -17.24 -58.86 14.38
N GLU A 98 -16.83 -60.00 14.94
CA GLU A 98 -17.66 -60.88 15.78
C GLU A 98 -17.91 -60.25 17.15
N ILE A 99 -16.99 -59.39 17.64
CA ILE A 99 -17.15 -58.65 18.89
C ILE A 99 -18.30 -57.65 18.69
N SER A 100 -19.42 -57.96 19.34
CA SER A 100 -20.66 -57.20 19.27
C SER A 100 -21.29 -57.13 20.67
N PHE A 101 -22.18 -56.17 20.87
CA PHE A 101 -22.78 -55.90 22.17
C PHE A 101 -24.30 -55.99 22.11
N MET A 102 -24.91 -56.52 23.16
CA MET A 102 -26.36 -56.52 23.34
C MET A 102 -26.74 -56.13 24.77
N ASN A 103 -27.83 -55.39 24.93
CA ASN A 103 -28.34 -55.07 26.25
C ASN A 103 -29.08 -56.27 26.87
N VAL A 104 -28.88 -56.47 28.17
CA VAL A 104 -29.67 -57.40 28.99
C VAL A 104 -30.41 -56.64 30.09
N SER A 105 -31.49 -57.23 30.60
CA SER A 105 -32.35 -56.58 31.61
C SER A 105 -31.99 -56.90 33.05
N ARG A 106 -31.05 -57.84 33.28
CA ARG A 106 -30.64 -58.25 34.62
C ARG A 106 -29.12 -58.25 34.72
N PRO A 107 -28.54 -57.76 35.83
CA PRO A 107 -27.10 -57.70 36.00
C PRO A 107 -26.46 -59.09 35.94
N GLU A 108 -27.04 -60.12 36.56
CA GLU A 108 -26.51 -61.48 36.58
C GLU A 108 -26.36 -62.13 35.19
N ASP A 109 -27.07 -61.62 34.17
CA ASP A 109 -26.96 -62.10 32.79
C ASP A 109 -25.87 -61.34 32.00
N ALA A 110 -25.20 -60.36 32.59
CA ALA A 110 -24.27 -59.47 31.90
C ALA A 110 -22.81 -59.94 31.99
N ASP A 111 -22.09 -59.81 30.87
CA ASP A 111 -20.65 -59.98 30.79
C ASP A 111 -19.94 -58.66 31.20
N ILE A 112 -20.57 -57.51 30.89
CA ILE A 112 -20.11 -56.17 31.24
C ILE A 112 -21.24 -55.41 31.94
N THR A 113 -20.94 -54.75 33.06
CA THR A 113 -21.84 -53.75 33.64
C THR A 113 -21.28 -52.36 33.59
N TYR A 114 -22.17 -51.38 33.50
CA TYR A 114 -21.85 -49.97 33.63
C TYR A 114 -22.67 -49.32 34.74
N ARG A 115 -21.99 -48.66 35.68
CA ARG A 115 -22.63 -47.97 36.80
C ARG A 115 -22.02 -46.60 37.05
N VAL A 116 -22.87 -45.58 37.17
CA VAL A 116 -22.47 -44.27 37.66
C VAL A 116 -22.43 -44.29 39.19
N ILE A 117 -21.37 -43.73 39.77
CA ILE A 117 -21.14 -43.75 41.21
C ILE A 117 -20.82 -42.39 41.79
N ARG A 118 -20.99 -42.27 43.11
CA ARG A 118 -20.30 -41.28 43.92
C ARG A 118 -19.25 -42.00 44.76
N TYR A 119 -18.04 -41.45 44.77
CA TYR A 119 -16.91 -42.00 45.48
C TYR A 119 -15.91 -40.88 45.80
N ASP A 120 -15.48 -40.78 47.05
CA ASP A 120 -14.52 -39.74 47.48
C ASP A 120 -13.04 -40.16 47.32
N GLY A 121 -12.75 -41.36 46.83
CA GLY A 121 -11.38 -41.82 46.61
C GLY A 121 -10.67 -41.17 45.41
N PRO A 122 -9.46 -41.62 45.05
CA PRO A 122 -8.61 -40.94 44.06
C PRO A 122 -9.03 -41.16 42.60
N TYR A 123 -9.89 -42.14 42.32
CA TYR A 123 -10.24 -42.55 40.96
C TYR A 123 -11.44 -41.77 40.42
N ILE A 124 -11.38 -41.35 39.16
CA ILE A 124 -12.48 -40.69 38.43
C ILE A 124 -13.36 -41.70 37.68
N ALA A 125 -12.77 -42.83 37.30
CA ALA A 125 -13.39 -44.01 36.73
C ALA A 125 -12.46 -45.20 37.03
N TYR A 126 -13.03 -46.41 37.03
CA TYR A 126 -12.26 -47.65 37.10
C TYR A 126 -13.11 -48.83 36.65
N THR A 127 -12.43 -49.88 36.20
CA THR A 127 -13.04 -51.16 35.87
C THR A 127 -12.58 -52.21 36.86
N ASN A 128 -13.54 -52.89 37.49
CA ASN A 128 -13.28 -54.01 38.38
C ASN A 128 -13.49 -55.33 37.65
N PHE A 129 -12.63 -56.29 37.96
CA PHE A 129 -12.69 -57.64 37.42
C PHE A 129 -13.14 -58.59 38.52
N THR A 130 -14.33 -59.16 38.37
CA THR A 130 -14.83 -60.14 39.34
C THR A 130 -14.41 -61.54 38.89
N GLY A 131 -13.48 -62.14 39.66
CA GLY A 131 -12.99 -63.51 39.45
C GLY A 131 -11.55 -63.55 38.92
N ALA A 132 -10.73 -64.46 39.46
CA ALA A 132 -9.36 -64.67 38.95
C ALA A 132 -9.32 -65.61 37.74
N TRP A 133 -10.28 -66.55 37.62
CA TRP A 133 -10.30 -67.61 36.59
C TRP A 133 -11.69 -68.17 36.24
N THR A 134 -12.79 -67.66 36.82
CA THR A 134 -14.18 -68.15 36.60
C THR A 134 -15.22 -67.08 36.97
N PRO A 135 -16.41 -67.10 36.32
CA PRO A 135 -16.63 -66.27 35.14
C PRO A 135 -16.20 -64.83 35.40
N TYR A 136 -15.26 -64.35 34.58
CA TYR A 136 -14.74 -62.98 34.62
C TYR A 136 -15.88 -62.03 34.24
N ARG A 137 -16.38 -61.21 35.17
CA ARG A 137 -17.35 -60.16 34.81
C ARG A 137 -16.71 -58.80 35.05
N SER A 138 -16.80 -57.96 34.02
CA SER A 138 -16.21 -56.64 34.01
C SER A 138 -17.21 -55.60 34.48
N GLU A 139 -16.87 -54.89 35.55
CA GLU A 139 -17.74 -53.87 36.14
C GLU A 139 -17.11 -52.49 35.97
N ILE A 140 -17.67 -51.69 35.06
CA ILE A 140 -17.25 -50.32 34.82
C ILE A 140 -17.96 -49.39 35.80
N TYR A 141 -17.17 -48.59 36.51
CA TYR A 141 -17.62 -47.56 37.42
C TYR A 141 -17.12 -46.19 36.97
N VAL A 142 -18.03 -45.23 36.80
CA VAL A 142 -17.68 -43.84 36.47
C VAL A 142 -18.23 -42.87 37.50
N THR A 143 -17.45 -41.87 37.89
CA THR A 143 -17.91 -40.89 38.89
C THR A 143 -18.88 -39.87 38.28
N CYS A 144 -19.94 -39.55 39.02
CA CYS A 144 -20.98 -38.62 38.57
C CYS A 144 -20.46 -37.20 38.29
N ASP A 145 -19.63 -36.65 39.19
CA ASP A 145 -19.32 -35.22 39.23
C ASP A 145 -17.87 -34.88 38.86
N ARG A 146 -17.05 -35.87 38.48
CA ARG A 146 -15.61 -35.69 38.20
C ARG A 146 -15.21 -35.88 36.74
N ILE A 147 -16.16 -36.20 35.86
CA ILE A 147 -15.94 -36.35 34.43
C ILE A 147 -16.62 -35.20 33.68
N VAL A 148 -17.95 -35.14 33.72
CA VAL A 148 -18.70 -34.10 33.00
C VAL A 148 -18.35 -32.70 33.52
N GLY A 149 -17.98 -31.80 32.60
CA GLY A 149 -17.64 -30.41 32.90
C GLY A 149 -16.29 -30.20 33.61
N LYS A 150 -15.46 -31.24 33.74
CA LYS A 150 -14.10 -31.13 34.34
C LYS A 150 -12.96 -31.06 33.33
N GLY A 151 -13.22 -31.50 32.10
CA GLY A 151 -12.32 -31.39 30.96
C GLY A 151 -13.10 -31.13 29.69
N SER A 152 -12.46 -31.35 28.54
CA SER A 152 -13.13 -31.32 27.25
C SER A 152 -14.11 -32.49 27.08
N GLU A 153 -15.03 -32.36 26.13
CA GLU A 153 -15.95 -33.44 25.76
C GLU A 153 -15.19 -34.68 25.25
N GLY A 154 -14.15 -34.46 24.45
CA GLY A 154 -13.28 -35.53 23.93
C GLY A 154 -12.57 -36.30 25.05
N TRP A 155 -12.11 -35.60 26.09
CA TRP A 155 -11.55 -36.22 27.29
C TRP A 155 -12.59 -37.07 28.02
N ALA A 156 -13.79 -36.53 28.26
CA ALA A 156 -14.85 -37.24 28.98
C ALA A 156 -15.27 -38.55 28.26
N LYS A 157 -15.45 -38.50 26.93
CA LYS A 157 -15.71 -39.69 26.11
C LYS A 157 -14.54 -40.65 26.13
N GLY A 158 -13.32 -40.13 26.03
CA GLY A 158 -12.08 -40.90 26.07
C GLY A 158 -11.93 -41.70 27.35
N VAL A 159 -12.23 -41.12 28.51
CA VAL A 159 -12.23 -41.82 29.82
C VAL A 159 -13.23 -42.98 29.82
N VAL A 160 -14.47 -42.77 29.36
CA VAL A 160 -15.47 -43.84 29.32
C VAL A 160 -15.06 -44.95 28.34
N PHE A 161 -14.42 -44.60 27.23
CA PHE A 161 -13.92 -45.58 26.26
C PHE A 161 -12.67 -46.32 26.77
N HIS A 162 -11.79 -45.66 27.51
CA HIS A 162 -10.68 -46.29 28.23
C HIS A 162 -11.18 -47.41 29.15
N GLU A 163 -12.23 -47.14 29.94
CA GLU A 163 -12.83 -48.16 30.81
C GLU A 163 -13.51 -49.30 30.02
N LEU A 164 -14.08 -49.01 28.85
CA LEU A 164 -14.55 -50.06 27.96
C LEU A 164 -13.38 -50.95 27.49
N GLY A 165 -12.21 -50.36 27.18
CA GLY A 165 -10.99 -51.11 26.88
C GLY A 165 -10.59 -52.05 28.02
N HIS A 166 -10.61 -51.54 29.26
CA HIS A 166 -10.44 -52.38 30.44
C HIS A 166 -11.46 -53.50 30.53
N ALA A 167 -12.74 -53.18 30.36
CA ALA A 167 -13.80 -54.18 30.44
C ALA A 167 -13.69 -55.27 29.37
N LEU A 168 -13.06 -54.98 28.23
CA LEU A 168 -12.78 -55.94 27.17
C LEU A 168 -11.53 -56.80 27.42
N GLY A 169 -10.74 -56.50 28.45
CA GLY A 169 -9.56 -57.26 28.87
C GLY A 169 -8.22 -56.61 28.50
N LEU A 170 -8.20 -55.32 28.17
CA LEU A 170 -6.96 -54.56 27.99
C LEU A 170 -6.53 -53.91 29.31
N GLY A 171 -5.25 -53.84 29.60
CA GLY A 171 -4.70 -52.99 30.65
C GLY A 171 -4.10 -51.72 30.06
N HIS A 172 -3.29 -51.00 30.83
CA HIS A 172 -2.67 -49.78 30.34
C HIS A 172 -1.64 -50.07 29.23
N ALA A 173 -1.56 -49.17 28.26
CA ALA A 173 -0.45 -49.14 27.32
C ALA A 173 0.79 -48.51 27.97
N LYS A 174 1.99 -48.90 27.53
CA LYS A 174 3.24 -48.30 28.00
C LYS A 174 3.49 -46.94 27.35
N GLN A 175 3.11 -46.78 26.09
CA GLN A 175 3.32 -45.57 25.31
C GLN A 175 2.21 -44.55 25.57
N GLU A 176 2.60 -43.28 25.70
CA GLU A 176 1.69 -42.15 25.92
C GLU A 176 0.94 -41.74 24.64
N GLU A 177 1.64 -41.78 23.50
CA GLU A 177 1.14 -41.33 22.20
C GLU A 177 1.41 -42.39 21.13
N THR A 178 0.68 -42.28 20.02
CA THR A 178 0.95 -43.06 18.80
C THR A 178 2.12 -42.47 18.02
N GLU A 179 2.56 -43.11 16.92
CA GLU A 179 3.65 -42.61 16.06
C GLU A 179 3.35 -41.23 15.45
N TYR A 180 2.07 -40.83 15.39
CA TYR A 180 1.63 -39.56 14.84
C TYR A 180 1.32 -38.50 15.92
N GLY A 181 1.60 -38.79 17.19
CA GLY A 181 1.46 -37.84 18.31
C GLY A 181 0.03 -37.70 18.86
N GLU A 182 -0.91 -38.57 18.47
CA GLU A 182 -2.22 -38.65 19.12
C GLU A 182 -2.12 -39.44 20.42
N PRO A 183 -2.90 -39.11 21.46
CA PRO A 183 -2.89 -39.88 22.71
C PRO A 183 -3.30 -41.33 22.54
N GLU A 184 -2.59 -42.23 23.22
CA GLU A 184 -3.00 -43.62 23.34
C GLU A 184 -4.15 -43.74 24.36
N ILE A 185 -5.31 -44.20 23.89
CA ILE A 185 -6.53 -44.26 24.68
C ILE A 185 -6.35 -45.08 25.96
N MET A 186 -5.50 -46.11 25.95
CA MET A 186 -5.21 -46.96 27.12
C MET A 186 -4.06 -46.45 28.00
N HIS A 187 -3.55 -45.23 27.79
CA HIS A 187 -2.54 -44.63 28.67
C HIS A 187 -3.10 -43.45 29.46
N HIS A 188 -2.90 -42.22 28.99
CA HIS A 188 -3.37 -41.00 29.61
C HIS A 188 -3.91 -40.09 28.53
N ILE A 189 -5.13 -39.58 28.73
CA ILE A 189 -5.78 -38.66 27.80
C ILE A 189 -5.73 -37.26 28.41
N PRO A 190 -5.10 -36.27 27.74
CA PRO A 190 -5.05 -34.90 28.21
C PRO A 190 -6.45 -34.30 28.42
N ALA A 191 -6.66 -33.58 29.52
CA ALA A 191 -7.96 -33.04 29.89
C ALA A 191 -8.46 -31.92 28.95
N ASP A 192 -7.57 -31.28 28.20
CA ASP A 192 -7.83 -30.17 27.28
C ASP A 192 -7.92 -30.60 25.81
N ILE A 193 -7.94 -31.90 25.52
CA ILE A 193 -7.95 -32.42 24.15
C ILE A 193 -9.15 -31.90 23.34
N ALA A 194 -8.88 -31.35 22.16
CA ALA A 194 -9.90 -30.69 21.34
C ALA A 194 -10.75 -31.65 20.48
N TYR A 195 -10.43 -32.95 20.49
CA TYR A 195 -11.04 -33.95 19.62
C TYR A 195 -11.31 -35.27 20.37
N ASP A 196 -12.17 -36.11 19.80
CA ASP A 196 -12.48 -37.43 20.35
C ASP A 196 -11.30 -38.40 20.12
N VAL A 197 -10.87 -39.11 21.16
CA VAL A 197 -9.78 -40.11 21.09
C VAL A 197 -10.37 -41.49 20.78
N TYR A 198 -9.79 -42.16 19.79
CA TYR A 198 -10.24 -43.46 19.29
C TYR A 198 -9.22 -44.57 19.58
N PRO A 199 -9.63 -45.86 19.51
CA PRO A 199 -8.71 -46.98 19.65
C PRO A 199 -7.54 -46.90 18.68
N SER A 200 -6.35 -47.25 19.14
CA SER A 200 -5.18 -47.42 18.28
C SER A 200 -5.19 -48.79 17.59
N THR A 201 -4.29 -48.96 16.62
CA THR A 201 -3.99 -50.28 16.04
C THR A 201 -3.48 -51.27 17.10
N LEU A 202 -2.78 -50.80 18.14
CA LEU A 202 -2.37 -51.61 19.30
C LEU A 202 -3.57 -52.12 20.08
N PHE A 203 -4.52 -51.24 20.39
CA PHE A 203 -5.78 -51.62 21.05
C PHE A 203 -6.50 -52.74 20.28
N LEU A 204 -6.72 -52.55 18.98
CA LEU A 204 -7.52 -53.46 18.16
C LEU A 204 -6.78 -54.78 17.88
N ALA A 205 -5.47 -54.73 17.60
CA ALA A 205 -4.67 -55.93 17.41
C ALA A 205 -4.56 -56.76 18.70
N ALA A 206 -4.42 -56.11 19.86
CA ALA A 206 -4.42 -56.78 21.15
C ALA A 206 -5.74 -57.49 21.42
N LEU A 207 -6.88 -56.85 21.15
CA LEU A 207 -8.20 -57.50 21.28
C LEU A 207 -8.36 -58.69 20.35
N HIS A 208 -7.85 -58.60 19.12
CA HIS A 208 -7.93 -59.74 18.22
C HIS A 208 -7.12 -60.93 18.76
N GLU A 209 -5.89 -60.68 19.21
CA GLU A 209 -5.06 -61.71 19.82
C GLU A 209 -5.77 -62.31 21.04
N LEU A 210 -6.24 -61.44 21.94
CA LEU A 210 -6.92 -61.78 23.19
C LEU A 210 -8.13 -62.71 23.01
N TYR A 211 -9.02 -62.41 22.08
CA TYR A 211 -10.28 -63.15 21.92
C TYR A 211 -10.15 -64.38 21.04
N PHE A 212 -9.24 -64.38 20.05
CA PHE A 212 -9.26 -65.38 18.98
C PHE A 212 -8.02 -66.28 18.90
N ARG A 213 -6.93 -65.95 19.60
CA ARG A 213 -5.66 -66.67 19.49
C ARG A 213 -4.97 -66.97 20.80
N HIS A 214 -5.14 -66.10 21.79
CA HIS A 214 -4.36 -66.14 23.00
C HIS A 214 -4.81 -67.23 23.97
N GLU A 215 -3.85 -67.90 24.60
CA GLU A 215 -4.05 -68.85 25.70
C GLU A 215 -3.22 -68.37 26.88
N PHE A 216 -3.90 -67.90 27.93
CA PHE A 216 -3.26 -67.32 29.10
C PHE A 216 -2.50 -68.37 29.91
N LYS A 217 -1.27 -68.01 30.30
CA LYS A 217 -0.45 -68.70 31.29
C LYS A 217 -0.45 -67.96 32.62
N GLU A 218 -0.55 -66.63 32.56
CA GLU A 218 -0.66 -65.74 33.71
C GLU A 218 -1.94 -64.91 33.63
N VAL A 219 -2.40 -64.33 34.74
CA VAL A 219 -3.60 -63.47 34.73
C VAL A 219 -3.34 -62.17 33.95
N TYR A 220 -2.09 -61.69 33.97
CA TYR A 220 -1.68 -60.48 33.27
C TYR A 220 -0.50 -60.80 32.37
N GLU A 221 -0.65 -60.54 31.09
CA GLU A 221 0.43 -60.71 30.10
C GLU A 221 0.62 -59.42 29.30
N VAL A 222 1.71 -59.33 28.54
CA VAL A 222 2.02 -58.17 27.70
C VAL A 222 1.89 -58.56 26.24
N TYR A 223 1.04 -57.83 25.53
CA TYR A 223 0.97 -57.88 24.08
C TYR A 223 1.90 -56.82 23.48
N THR A 224 2.63 -57.19 22.42
CA THR A 224 3.49 -56.27 21.66
C THR A 224 2.98 -56.15 20.24
N LEU A 225 2.93 -54.93 19.70
CA LEU A 225 2.48 -54.70 18.34
C LEU A 225 3.38 -55.41 17.31
N PRO A 226 2.80 -56.11 16.32
CA PRO A 226 3.56 -56.71 15.22
C PRO A 226 4.32 -55.67 14.38
N GLU A 227 5.46 -56.05 13.80
CA GLU A 227 6.30 -55.17 12.95
C GLU A 227 5.59 -54.60 11.75
N ASP A 228 4.65 -55.38 11.22
CA ASP A 228 3.96 -55.07 9.97
C ASP A 228 2.68 -54.28 10.21
N LEU A 229 2.45 -53.81 11.45
CA LEU A 229 1.31 -52.97 11.80
C LEU A 229 1.81 -51.65 12.37
N GLU A 230 1.51 -50.57 11.64
CA GLU A 230 1.74 -49.19 12.04
C GLU A 230 1.02 -48.85 13.35
N TYR A 231 1.65 -48.05 14.21
CA TYR A 231 1.04 -47.64 15.48
C TYR A 231 0.38 -46.27 15.36
N LYS A 232 -0.93 -46.29 15.10
CA LYS A 232 -1.75 -45.08 14.89
C LYS A 232 -3.11 -45.17 15.54
N MET A 233 -3.73 -44.03 15.76
CA MET A 233 -5.15 -43.93 16.14
C MET A 233 -6.05 -44.31 14.96
N VAL A 234 -7.06 -45.15 15.19
CA VAL A 234 -8.01 -45.60 14.16
C VAL A 234 -9.28 -44.78 14.23
N VAL A 235 -9.29 -43.65 13.53
CA VAL A 235 -10.45 -42.75 13.45
C VAL A 235 -11.54 -43.35 12.55
N PRO A 236 -12.81 -43.45 12.93
CA PRO A 236 -13.88 -43.91 12.05
C PRO A 236 -13.97 -43.15 10.70
N TYR A 237 -14.29 -43.85 9.61
CA TYR A 237 -14.38 -43.23 8.28
C TYR A 237 -15.40 -42.10 8.19
N ASP A 238 -16.56 -42.23 8.85
CA ASP A 238 -17.59 -41.19 8.83
C ASP A 238 -17.14 -39.90 9.52
N ILE A 239 -16.32 -40.03 10.58
CA ILE A 239 -15.73 -38.89 11.28
C ILE A 239 -14.65 -38.23 10.42
N GLU A 240 -13.76 -39.02 9.82
CA GLU A 240 -12.73 -38.50 8.90
C GLU A 240 -13.36 -37.80 7.69
N LEU A 241 -14.37 -38.41 7.06
CA LEU A 241 -15.08 -37.83 5.93
C LEU A 241 -15.83 -36.54 6.31
N GLN A 242 -16.40 -36.46 7.51
CA GLN A 242 -17.02 -35.24 8.01
C GLN A 242 -15.98 -34.12 8.17
N GLN A 243 -14.86 -34.39 8.84
CA GLN A 243 -13.79 -33.42 9.06
C GLN A 243 -13.23 -32.90 7.74
N LEU A 244 -12.93 -33.80 6.79
CA LEU A 244 -12.47 -33.43 5.44
C LEU A 244 -13.52 -32.61 4.69
N GLY A 245 -14.81 -32.90 4.87
CA GLY A 245 -15.91 -32.14 4.29
C GLY A 245 -15.97 -30.70 4.82
N GLU A 246 -15.87 -30.53 6.13
CA GLU A 246 -15.87 -29.22 6.80
C GLU A 246 -14.64 -28.38 6.39
N GLU A 247 -13.45 -28.99 6.36
CA GLU A 247 -12.22 -28.34 5.92
C GLU A 247 -12.31 -27.90 4.45
N ASN A 248 -12.83 -28.76 3.57
CA ASN A 248 -13.02 -28.42 2.15
C ASN A 248 -14.00 -27.25 1.97
N GLN A 249 -15.08 -27.22 2.76
CA GLN A 249 -16.02 -26.09 2.75
C GLN A 249 -15.37 -24.79 3.21
N LYS A 250 -14.55 -24.83 4.27
CA LYS A 250 -13.78 -23.66 4.73
C LYS A 250 -12.83 -23.17 3.65
N LEU A 251 -12.06 -24.05 3.04
CA LEU A 251 -11.13 -23.72 1.97
C LEU A 251 -11.85 -23.12 0.75
N LYS A 252 -13.03 -23.63 0.38
CA LYS A 252 -13.85 -23.03 -0.69
C LYS A 252 -14.29 -21.60 -0.38
N GLU A 253 -14.71 -21.33 0.85
CA GLU A 253 -15.14 -19.99 1.27
C GLU A 253 -13.96 -19.01 1.29
N GLU A 254 -12.79 -19.45 1.77
CA GLU A 254 -11.54 -18.67 1.71
C GLU A 254 -11.12 -18.37 0.27
N ASN A 255 -11.17 -19.37 -0.61
CA ASN A 255 -10.86 -19.20 -2.03
C ASN A 255 -11.81 -18.19 -2.69
N LYS A 256 -13.11 -18.25 -2.39
CA LYS A 256 -14.10 -17.27 -2.85
C LYS A 256 -13.79 -15.85 -2.38
N LYS A 257 -13.39 -15.67 -1.11
CA LYS A 257 -12.97 -14.35 -0.59
C LYS A 257 -11.74 -13.82 -1.31
N LEU A 258 -10.74 -14.67 -1.54
CA LEU A 258 -9.53 -14.33 -2.29
C LEU A 258 -9.84 -13.91 -3.73
N TRP A 259 -10.73 -14.62 -4.42
CA TRP A 259 -11.22 -14.20 -5.75
C TRP A 259 -11.94 -12.86 -5.72
N GLY A 260 -12.71 -12.57 -4.66
CA GLY A 260 -13.31 -11.26 -4.45
C GLY A 260 -12.28 -10.14 -4.32
N TYR A 261 -11.24 -10.35 -3.50
CA TYR A 261 -10.13 -9.41 -3.39
C TYR A 261 -9.38 -9.21 -4.70
N LEU A 262 -9.14 -10.30 -5.44
CA LEU A 262 -8.45 -10.23 -6.73
C LEU A 262 -9.26 -9.42 -7.75
N ARG A 263 -10.59 -9.60 -7.80
CA ARG A 263 -11.46 -8.81 -8.67
C ARG A 263 -11.43 -7.33 -8.29
N ASN A 264 -11.58 -7.00 -7.01
CA ASN A 264 -11.51 -5.61 -6.55
C ASN A 264 -10.16 -4.97 -6.86
N ALA A 265 -9.06 -5.72 -6.70
CA ALA A 265 -7.73 -5.23 -7.06
C ALA A 265 -7.61 -4.99 -8.57
N SER A 266 -8.20 -5.86 -9.40
CA SER A 266 -8.28 -5.67 -10.85
C SER A 266 -9.03 -4.38 -11.21
N ASP A 267 -10.21 -4.16 -10.62
CA ASP A 267 -11.02 -2.96 -10.86
C ASP A 267 -10.26 -1.67 -10.48
N VAL A 268 -9.49 -1.72 -9.39
CA VAL A 268 -8.63 -0.60 -8.96
C VAL A 268 -7.48 -0.37 -9.93
N ILE A 269 -6.86 -1.43 -10.46
CA ILE A 269 -5.80 -1.33 -11.47
C ILE A 269 -6.35 -0.67 -12.74
N ASP A 270 -7.51 -1.10 -13.22
CA ASP A 270 -8.15 -0.53 -14.41
C ASP A 270 -8.45 0.97 -14.21
N TYR A 271 -9.00 1.34 -13.05
CA TYR A 271 -9.21 2.76 -12.70
C TYR A 271 -7.91 3.57 -12.67
N LEU A 272 -6.84 3.02 -12.09
CA LEU A 272 -5.53 3.69 -12.02
C LEU A 272 -4.87 3.81 -13.39
N ASP A 273 -5.12 2.88 -14.31
CA ASP A 273 -4.62 2.93 -15.69
C ASP A 273 -5.34 4.03 -16.48
N ASP A 274 -6.67 4.09 -16.38
CA ASP A 274 -7.49 5.16 -16.99
C ASP A 274 -7.08 6.55 -16.49
N GLU A 275 -6.87 6.71 -15.18
CA GLU A 275 -6.46 7.99 -14.59
C GLU A 275 -5.02 8.37 -15.01
N ASN A 276 -4.11 7.39 -15.12
CA ASN A 276 -2.77 7.64 -15.68
C ASN A 276 -2.84 8.11 -17.13
N HIS A 277 -3.70 7.51 -17.95
CA HIS A 277 -3.91 7.94 -19.33
C HIS A 277 -4.42 9.39 -19.41
N ARG A 278 -5.39 9.76 -18.57
CA ARG A 278 -5.90 11.14 -18.47
C ARG A 278 -4.81 12.13 -18.08
N LEU A 279 -4.06 11.84 -17.02
CA LEU A 279 -2.97 12.70 -16.54
C LEU A 279 -1.84 12.86 -17.56
N ARG A 280 -1.55 11.82 -18.36
CA ARG A 280 -0.58 11.93 -19.47
C ARG A 280 -1.08 12.88 -20.56
N SER A 281 -2.35 12.83 -20.92
CA SER A 281 -2.94 13.75 -21.89
C SER A 281 -2.90 15.20 -21.39
N GLU A 282 -3.32 15.44 -20.14
CA GLU A 282 -3.29 16.78 -19.54
C GLU A 282 -1.88 17.36 -19.48
N ASN A 283 -0.87 16.53 -19.15
CA ASN A 283 0.53 16.97 -19.18
C ASN A 283 1.02 17.33 -20.58
N GLU A 284 0.62 16.57 -21.61
CA GLU A 284 0.98 16.86 -22.99
C GLU A 284 0.35 18.19 -23.46
N ASP A 285 -0.92 18.42 -23.13
CA ASP A 285 -1.62 19.67 -23.44
C ASP A 285 -0.96 20.88 -22.75
N LEU A 286 -0.64 20.76 -21.46
CA LEU A 286 0.08 21.79 -20.71
C LEU A 286 1.48 22.04 -21.28
N ARG A 287 2.17 21.00 -21.78
CA ARG A 287 3.47 21.13 -22.44
C ARG A 287 3.36 21.93 -23.73
N MET A 288 2.37 21.62 -24.58
CA MET A 288 2.10 22.38 -25.80
C MET A 288 1.75 23.85 -25.50
N MET A 289 0.93 24.10 -24.49
CA MET A 289 0.56 25.45 -24.08
C MET A 289 1.78 26.24 -23.58
N ASN A 290 2.67 25.60 -22.81
CA ASN A 290 3.93 26.20 -22.38
C ASN A 290 4.85 26.55 -23.56
N GLU A 291 4.95 25.69 -24.57
CA GLU A 291 5.72 25.98 -25.78
C GLU A 291 5.13 27.15 -26.57
N ALA A 292 3.80 27.20 -26.71
CA ALA A 292 3.11 28.32 -27.35
C ALA A 292 3.39 29.66 -26.62
N LEU A 293 3.30 29.66 -25.29
CA LEU A 293 3.61 30.84 -24.46
C LEU A 293 5.08 31.26 -24.58
N LYS A 294 6.03 30.31 -24.61
CA LYS A 294 7.45 30.59 -24.84
C LYS A 294 7.67 31.27 -26.20
N ASN A 295 7.01 30.78 -27.25
CA ASN A 295 7.11 31.38 -28.58
C ASN A 295 6.52 32.78 -28.63
N GLN A 296 5.37 33.01 -27.99
CA GLN A 296 4.79 34.36 -27.86
C GLN A 296 5.70 35.32 -27.09
N LEU A 297 6.32 34.86 -26.00
CA LEU A 297 7.27 35.65 -25.24
C LEU A 297 8.49 36.03 -26.08
N ALA A 298 9.00 35.10 -26.89
CA ALA A 298 10.11 35.37 -27.81
C ALA A 298 9.75 36.40 -28.89
N ASP A 299 8.55 36.30 -29.50
CA ASP A 299 8.06 37.32 -30.46
C ASP A 299 7.93 38.69 -29.81
N LEU A 300 7.31 38.75 -28.62
CA LEU A 300 7.14 39.99 -27.87
C LEU A 300 8.48 40.63 -27.51
N PHE A 301 9.45 39.82 -27.07
CA PHE A 301 10.80 40.27 -26.77
C PHE A 301 11.51 40.82 -28.03
N GLY A 302 11.33 40.15 -29.18
CA GLY A 302 11.81 40.65 -30.48
C GLY A 302 11.23 42.01 -30.84
N ARG A 303 9.90 42.17 -30.71
CA ARG A 303 9.21 43.46 -30.93
C ARG A 303 9.71 44.55 -29.98
N PHE A 304 9.91 44.21 -28.71
CA PHE A 304 10.43 45.12 -27.70
C PHE A 304 11.83 45.63 -28.08
N MET A 305 12.73 44.73 -28.53
CA MET A 305 14.06 45.12 -28.98
C MET A 305 14.02 46.07 -30.19
N ILE A 306 13.13 45.82 -31.16
CA ILE A 306 12.93 46.70 -32.33
C ILE A 306 12.41 48.08 -31.90
N ALA A 307 11.40 48.12 -31.03
CA ALA A 307 10.86 49.37 -30.51
C ALA A 307 11.93 50.17 -29.74
N ASN A 308 12.73 49.50 -28.91
CA ASN A 308 13.82 50.13 -28.16
C ASN A 308 14.90 50.71 -29.10
N MET A 309 15.31 49.98 -30.14
CA MET A 309 16.24 50.52 -31.16
C MET A 309 15.65 51.74 -31.89
N THR A 310 14.35 51.72 -32.19
CA THR A 310 13.66 52.85 -32.83
C THR A 310 13.63 54.07 -31.93
N ILE A 311 13.37 53.89 -30.63
CA ILE A 311 13.42 54.97 -29.63
C ILE A 311 14.83 55.56 -29.56
N GLN A 312 15.87 54.72 -29.47
CA GLN A 312 17.27 55.19 -29.45
C GLN A 312 17.62 55.98 -30.72
N HIS A 313 17.19 55.50 -31.88
CA HIS A 313 17.39 56.20 -33.15
C HIS A 313 16.69 57.57 -33.18
N LEU A 314 15.42 57.63 -32.80
CA LEU A 314 14.66 58.88 -32.73
C LEU A 314 15.24 59.86 -31.71
N GLN A 315 15.75 59.38 -30.57
CA GLN A 315 16.46 60.21 -29.60
C GLN A 315 17.73 60.82 -30.20
N ALA A 316 18.53 60.02 -30.91
CA ALA A 316 19.72 60.51 -31.59
C ALA A 316 19.39 61.54 -32.69
N GLU A 317 18.35 61.29 -33.49
CA GLU A 317 17.87 62.26 -34.47
C GLU A 317 17.36 63.55 -33.82
N ASN A 318 16.62 63.46 -32.72
CA ASN A 318 16.11 64.61 -31.99
C ASN A 318 17.26 65.47 -31.42
N GLU A 319 18.29 64.85 -30.83
CA GLU A 319 19.49 65.57 -30.39
C GLU A 319 20.25 66.22 -31.56
N ARG A 320 20.35 65.53 -32.71
CA ARG A 320 20.94 66.11 -33.92
C ARG A 320 20.12 67.31 -34.44
N LEU A 321 18.80 67.20 -34.45
CA LEU A 321 17.91 68.28 -34.87
C LEU A 321 17.98 69.47 -33.90
N LYS A 322 18.02 69.24 -32.59
CA LYS A 322 18.27 70.29 -31.59
C LYS A 322 19.59 71.00 -31.85
N ALA A 323 20.68 70.26 -32.06
CA ALA A 323 21.99 70.84 -32.35
C ALA A 323 21.98 71.69 -33.64
N ASN A 324 21.35 71.19 -34.71
CA ASN A 324 21.18 71.94 -35.95
C ASN A 324 20.35 73.22 -35.75
N LEU A 325 19.26 73.14 -34.98
CA LEU A 325 18.41 74.30 -34.69
C LEU A 325 19.18 75.35 -33.88
N THR A 326 19.92 74.93 -32.85
CA THR A 326 20.80 75.80 -32.05
C THR A 326 21.85 76.46 -32.95
N TRP A 327 22.48 75.71 -33.84
CA TRP A 327 23.44 76.23 -34.79
C TRP A 327 22.81 77.29 -35.71
N CYS A 328 21.67 76.98 -36.35
CA CYS A 328 20.96 77.95 -37.20
C CYS A 328 20.58 79.23 -36.45
N LEU A 329 20.11 79.10 -35.21
CA LEU A 329 19.73 80.25 -34.39
C LEU A 329 20.94 81.12 -34.05
N GLN A 330 22.07 80.50 -33.68
CA GLN A 330 23.30 81.21 -33.36
C GLN A 330 23.91 81.89 -34.60
N THR A 331 23.95 81.19 -35.74
CA THR A 331 24.39 81.79 -37.02
C THR A 331 23.45 82.91 -37.48
N GLY A 332 22.14 82.75 -37.29
CA GLY A 332 21.15 83.80 -37.61
C GLY A 332 21.33 85.05 -36.75
N LEU A 333 21.59 84.89 -35.45
CA LEU A 333 21.92 85.99 -34.55
C LEU A 333 23.22 86.70 -34.96
N GLU A 334 24.28 85.96 -35.29
CA GLU A 334 25.56 86.53 -35.75
C GLU A 334 25.39 87.30 -37.07
N LEU A 335 24.61 86.76 -38.01
CA LEU A 335 24.31 87.43 -39.27
C LEU A 335 23.51 88.72 -39.03
N GLY A 336 22.53 88.67 -38.11
CA GLY A 336 21.75 89.82 -37.69
C GLY A 336 22.61 90.91 -37.06
N GLU A 337 23.56 90.53 -36.21
CA GLU A 337 24.52 91.46 -35.58
C GLU A 337 25.43 92.12 -36.63
N LYS A 338 26.01 91.33 -37.55
CA LYS A 338 26.80 91.86 -38.68
C LYS A 338 26.00 92.80 -39.59
N CYS A 339 24.75 92.46 -39.88
CA CYS A 339 23.86 93.32 -40.67
C CYS A 339 23.58 94.64 -39.95
N ASN A 340 23.32 94.59 -38.63
CA ASN A 340 23.10 95.78 -37.81
C ASN A 340 24.34 96.70 -37.76
N GLN A 341 25.54 96.12 -37.65
CA GLN A 341 26.81 96.85 -37.76
C GLN A 341 26.97 97.50 -39.14
N THR A 342 26.69 96.77 -40.20
CA THR A 342 26.77 97.29 -41.58
C THR A 342 25.81 98.47 -41.78
N ILE A 343 24.60 98.38 -41.24
CA ILE A 343 23.62 99.48 -41.27
C ILE A 343 24.15 100.69 -40.49
N ARG A 344 24.74 100.50 -39.31
CA ARG A 344 25.35 101.59 -38.53
C ARG A 344 26.45 102.30 -39.32
N ASP A 345 27.38 101.56 -39.92
CA ASP A 345 28.44 102.10 -40.79
C ASP A 345 27.87 102.90 -41.96
N LEU A 346 26.79 102.40 -42.58
CA LEU A 346 26.11 103.10 -43.68
C LEU A 346 25.46 104.41 -43.22
N VAL A 347 24.83 104.41 -42.05
CA VAL A 347 24.22 105.61 -41.44
C VAL A 347 25.30 106.64 -41.13
N GLU A 348 26.45 106.23 -40.60
CA GLU A 348 27.58 107.13 -40.32
C GLU A 348 28.13 107.77 -41.60
N LYS A 349 28.37 106.96 -42.64
CA LYS A 349 28.79 107.46 -43.97
C LYS A 349 27.77 108.40 -44.61
N TYR A 350 26.47 108.12 -44.44
CA TYR A 350 25.40 108.99 -44.92
C TYR A 350 25.42 110.35 -44.22
N ASN A 351 25.63 110.38 -42.90
CA ASN A 351 25.71 111.61 -42.14
C ASN A 351 26.92 112.48 -42.54
N ASP A 352 28.09 111.86 -42.75
CA ASP A 352 29.28 112.56 -43.24
C ASP A 352 29.07 113.17 -44.63
N LEU A 353 28.41 112.44 -45.53
CA LEU A 353 28.10 112.94 -46.87
C LEU A 353 27.13 114.12 -46.83
N ASN A 354 26.10 114.05 -45.98
CA ASN A 354 25.13 115.12 -45.81
C ASN A 354 25.78 116.41 -45.28
N ALA A 355 26.73 116.30 -44.33
CA ALA A 355 27.50 117.44 -43.80
C ALA A 355 28.33 118.15 -44.89
N ASN A 356 28.96 117.39 -45.79
CA ASN A 356 29.68 117.95 -46.94
C ASN A 356 28.75 118.65 -47.95
N TYR A 357 27.56 118.10 -48.17
CA TYR A 357 26.59 118.69 -49.10
C TYR A 357 26.07 120.05 -48.60
N SER A 358 25.86 120.20 -47.28
CA SER A 358 25.50 121.49 -46.68
C SER A 358 26.56 122.56 -46.90
N LEU A 359 27.85 122.22 -46.83
CA LEU A 359 28.96 123.15 -47.06
C LEU A 359 28.99 123.66 -48.52
N CYS A 360 28.74 122.76 -49.47
CA CYS A 360 28.74 123.10 -50.90
C CYS A 360 27.59 124.06 -51.26
N ARG A 361 26.44 123.92 -50.59
CA ARG A 361 25.27 124.80 -50.78
C ARG A 361 25.52 126.24 -50.33
N GLU A 362 26.33 126.42 -49.29
CA GLU A 362 26.67 127.75 -48.75
C GLU A 362 27.57 128.56 -49.69
N TYR A 363 28.54 127.90 -50.34
CA TYR A 363 29.40 128.53 -51.35
C TYR A 363 28.63 129.01 -52.58
N LEU A 364 27.61 128.27 -53.01
CA LEU A 364 26.84 128.58 -54.22
C LEU A 364 25.97 129.85 -54.07
N ASN A 365 25.46 130.11 -52.86
CA ASN A 365 24.66 131.29 -52.58
C ASN A 365 25.47 132.60 -52.59
N LYS A 366 26.77 132.55 -52.26
CA LYS A 366 27.62 133.74 -52.20
C LYS A 366 27.94 134.33 -53.58
N TYR A 367 28.11 133.48 -54.60
CA TYR A 367 28.48 133.93 -55.96
C TYR A 367 27.28 134.41 -56.79
N TYR A 368 26.06 133.98 -56.47
CA TYR A 368 24.87 134.37 -57.22
C TYR A 368 24.43 135.83 -56.95
N GLY A 369 24.79 136.40 -55.80
CA GLY A 369 24.47 137.78 -55.42
C GLY A 369 25.24 138.85 -56.21
N GLU A 370 26.51 138.59 -56.56
CA GLU A 370 27.36 139.60 -57.22
C GLU A 370 27.05 139.77 -58.72
N ALA A 371 26.59 138.72 -59.39
CA ALA A 371 26.28 138.76 -60.82
C ALA A 371 25.03 139.61 -61.16
N HIS A 372 24.07 139.72 -60.23
CA HIS A 372 22.83 140.47 -60.47
C HIS A 372 23.03 141.98 -60.33
N TRP A 373 24.03 142.40 -59.56
CA TRP A 373 24.35 143.81 -59.31
C TRP A 373 24.93 144.50 -60.57
N PHE A 374 25.81 143.81 -61.31
CA PHE A 374 26.43 144.36 -62.53
C PHE A 374 25.45 144.53 -63.72
N LYS A 375 24.42 143.68 -63.80
CA LYS A 375 23.44 143.70 -64.91
C LYS A 375 22.46 144.88 -64.83
N MET A 376 22.19 145.39 -63.63
CA MET A 376 21.30 146.54 -63.42
C MET A 376 21.95 147.86 -63.85
N TRP A 377 23.23 148.07 -63.55
CA TRP A 377 23.92 149.34 -63.84
C TRP A 377 24.18 149.57 -65.33
N THR A 378 24.36 148.50 -66.11
CA THR A 378 24.60 148.59 -67.55
C THR A 378 23.38 149.10 -68.33
N LEU A 379 22.16 148.75 -67.90
CA LEU A 379 20.90 149.19 -68.52
C LEU A 379 20.60 150.69 -68.31
N ILE A 380 20.98 151.25 -67.15
CA ILE A 380 20.71 152.66 -66.82
C ILE A 380 21.57 153.61 -67.67
N ILE A 381 22.83 153.25 -67.95
CA ILE A 381 23.76 154.06 -68.74
C ILE A 381 23.37 154.08 -70.23
N THR A 382 22.83 152.97 -70.75
CA THR A 382 22.41 152.89 -72.16
C THR A 382 21.17 153.72 -72.46
N ALA A 383 20.22 153.78 -71.52
CA ALA A 383 18.98 154.54 -71.70
C ALA A 383 19.20 156.06 -71.76
N THR A 384 20.14 156.61 -70.97
CA THR A 384 20.41 158.05 -70.93
C THR A 384 21.11 158.59 -72.18
N ALA A 385 21.97 157.78 -72.82
CA ALA A 385 22.66 158.18 -74.05
C ALA A 385 21.72 158.33 -75.26
N ILE A 386 20.70 157.47 -75.36
CA ILE A 386 19.75 157.45 -76.49
C ILE A 386 18.84 158.69 -76.46
N THR A 387 18.38 159.10 -75.28
CA THR A 387 17.49 160.28 -75.14
C THR A 387 18.20 161.58 -75.50
N GLY A 388 19.50 161.70 -75.20
CA GLY A 388 20.32 162.85 -75.57
C GLY A 388 20.51 163.02 -77.07
N LEU A 389 20.69 161.91 -77.80
CA LEU A 389 20.85 161.91 -79.26
C LEU A 389 19.57 162.31 -80.00
N ILE A 390 18.40 161.89 -79.50
CA ILE A 390 17.09 162.22 -80.09
C ILE A 390 16.76 163.71 -79.92
N ALA A 391 17.08 164.30 -78.76
CA ALA A 391 16.88 165.72 -78.51
C ALA A 391 17.74 166.61 -79.41
N CYS A 392 18.99 166.20 -79.67
CA CYS A 392 19.90 166.93 -80.56
C CYS A 392 19.47 166.83 -82.03
N TYR A 393 18.99 165.66 -82.46
CA TYR A 393 18.48 165.46 -83.82
C TYR A 393 17.25 166.33 -84.10
N LEU A 394 16.24 166.34 -83.22
CA LEU A 394 14.99 167.09 -83.42
C LEU A 394 15.16 168.61 -83.35
N TYR A 395 16.15 169.12 -82.61
CA TYR A 395 16.41 170.56 -82.56
C TYR A 395 17.07 171.08 -83.86
N VAL A 396 17.91 170.27 -84.50
CA VAL A 396 18.57 170.63 -85.77
C VAL A 396 17.61 170.53 -86.96
N THR A 397 16.69 169.56 -86.98
CA THR A 397 15.76 169.38 -88.13
C THR A 397 14.70 170.47 -88.23
N ARG A 398 14.35 171.15 -87.13
CA ARG A 398 13.30 172.19 -87.14
C ARG A 398 13.76 173.54 -87.70
N ARG A 399 15.04 173.69 -88.04
CA ARG A 399 15.64 174.96 -88.52
C ARG A 399 15.79 175.05 -90.05
N LEU A 400 15.40 174.02 -90.82
CA LEU A 400 15.81 173.92 -92.24
C LEU A 400 14.69 173.73 -93.29
N LEU A 401 13.41 173.64 -92.93
CA LEU A 401 12.30 173.53 -93.90
C LEU A 401 11.06 174.18 -93.23
N SER A 402 10.39 175.22 -93.71
CA SER A 402 10.23 175.71 -95.08
C SER A 402 9.67 177.15 -95.09
N GLU A 403 10.51 178.09 -95.52
CA GLU A 403 10.10 179.06 -96.54
C GLU A 403 9.93 178.24 -97.84
N GLU A 404 8.68 178.09 -98.28
CA GLU A 404 8.18 178.57 -99.58
C GLU A 404 6.69 178.84 -99.44
#